data_AF-N1ZWF6-F1
#
_entry.id   AF-N1ZWF6-F1
#
_cell.length_a   1.000
_cell.length_b   1.000
_cell.length_c   1.000
_cell.angle_alpha   90.00
_cell.angle_beta   90.00
_cell.angle_gamma   90.00
#
_symmetry.space_group_name_H-M   'P 1'
#
loop_
_entity.id
_entity.type
_entity.pdbx_description
1 polymer ?
#
loop_
_entity_poly.entity_id
_entity_poly.type
_entity_poly.pdbx_seq_one_letter_code
_entity_poly.pdbx_strand_id
1 'polypeptide(L)'
;MHNYFLTTHEVTLFKNSEAVKNTELYGNLYEVISNFQGKKVDSMSQIPQLDETAINVLVKDREALKESVIEEWETIGYSYDPTQHSHCNLCHRDNNKYVFYVRNNKNQVILNVGSICIDRFPKPKDFNIQEGLIFEDRTQRSFMNRANISLYEFSQYVYQFINAADRYFSLFPILLPYNLYYGIQKSIYKMRNLYNDSPTTYLEQILVEWRVYWELKYNANNFVQDNIRHPFICRRKEIDWMLEHNKIDLLDTIAQNDGVYTYDTIKHIYSKSIIIDYLQLIIRCNRSPYFIYGKYDNESIEVIFNKNGYTHQIHFQITLHDLMKYLGCYCIMIDNYTYGTDDIIRIAHIQFIQSNIISIINYTVNMMFELCCEFLYDRQGHQLFIRSLKDGSIAKIDTINFLISYQKLIQCPDDKIKKDLKRIINSIDNWISVNTQIKDGIFKKMASLYTGNRIMK
;
A
#
# COMPACT_ATOMS: atom_id res chain seq x y z
N MET A 1 30.30 -41.21 -0.21
CA MET A 1 29.43 -41.51 -1.38
C MET A 1 29.72 -42.96 -1.78
N HIS A 2 28.74 -43.87 -1.67
CA HIS A 2 28.89 -45.22 -2.22
C HIS A 2 28.77 -45.16 -3.75
N ASN A 3 29.79 -45.64 -4.46
CA ASN A 3 29.80 -45.67 -5.92
C ASN A 3 29.17 -47.00 -6.37
N TYR A 4 27.92 -46.96 -6.81
CA TYR A 4 27.20 -48.15 -7.27
C TYR A 4 27.69 -48.56 -8.66
N PHE A 5 27.89 -49.86 -8.89
CA PHE A 5 28.26 -50.41 -10.19
C PHE A 5 27.16 -50.17 -11.25
N LEU A 6 25.88 -50.42 -10.94
CA LEU A 6 24.73 -49.95 -11.74
C LEU A 6 23.69 -49.25 -10.86
N THR A 7 23.22 -48.10 -11.31
CA THR A 7 22.17 -47.33 -10.65
C THR A 7 20.78 -47.88 -10.98
N THR A 8 19.78 -47.52 -10.17
CA THR A 8 18.36 -47.83 -10.42
C THR A 8 17.85 -47.35 -11.77
N HIS A 9 18.35 -46.19 -12.22
CA HIS A 9 18.00 -45.63 -13.52
C HIS A 9 18.48 -46.56 -14.65
N GLU A 10 19.74 -47.00 -14.58
CA GLU A 10 20.34 -47.86 -15.60
C GLU A 10 19.70 -49.23 -15.66
N VAL A 11 19.47 -49.87 -14.50
CA VAL A 11 18.77 -51.16 -14.44
C VAL A 11 17.38 -51.05 -15.07
N THR A 12 16.63 -50.00 -14.77
CA THR A 12 15.27 -49.81 -15.30
C THR A 12 15.29 -49.55 -16.82
N LEU A 13 16.23 -48.74 -17.31
CA LEU A 13 16.33 -48.43 -18.74
C LEU A 13 16.77 -49.66 -19.54
N PHE A 14 17.77 -50.39 -19.07
CA PHE A 14 18.28 -51.58 -19.76
C PHE A 14 17.22 -52.69 -19.86
N LYS A 15 16.39 -52.86 -18.82
CA LYS A 15 15.24 -53.80 -18.85
C LYS A 15 14.21 -53.48 -19.93
N ASN A 16 14.05 -52.20 -20.26
CA ASN A 16 13.01 -51.72 -21.17
C ASN A 16 13.56 -51.26 -22.53
N SER A 17 14.82 -51.61 -22.85
CA SER A 17 15.48 -51.21 -24.08
C SER A 17 15.51 -52.34 -25.12
N GLU A 18 15.38 -51.97 -26.40
CA GLU A 18 15.55 -52.92 -27.50
C GLU A 18 17.02 -53.03 -27.94
N ALA A 19 17.81 -51.96 -27.81
CA ALA A 19 19.23 -51.93 -28.14
C ALA A 19 20.00 -53.01 -27.38
N VAL A 20 19.75 -53.14 -26.07
CA VAL A 20 20.45 -54.10 -25.18
C VAL A 20 20.21 -55.55 -25.58
N LYS A 21 19.16 -55.85 -26.37
CA LYS A 21 18.87 -57.20 -26.87
C LYS A 21 19.80 -57.65 -28.01
N ASN A 22 20.60 -56.75 -28.58
CA ASN A 22 21.58 -57.11 -29.59
C ASN A 22 22.73 -57.91 -28.95
N THR A 23 22.67 -59.23 -29.07
CA THR A 23 23.63 -60.16 -28.47
C THR A 23 25.02 -60.09 -29.10
N GLU A 24 25.15 -59.59 -30.33
CA GLU A 24 26.46 -59.40 -30.97
C GLU A 24 27.22 -58.21 -30.36
N LEU A 25 26.50 -57.13 -30.02
CA LEU A 25 27.09 -55.92 -29.46
C LEU A 25 27.18 -55.92 -27.94
N TYR A 26 26.19 -56.51 -27.26
CA TYR A 26 26.04 -56.40 -25.80
C TYR A 26 26.05 -57.74 -25.08
N GLY A 27 26.32 -58.84 -25.80
CA GLY A 27 26.35 -60.18 -25.23
C GLY A 27 25.01 -60.57 -24.58
N ASN A 28 25.06 -61.30 -23.47
CA ASN A 28 23.88 -61.70 -22.71
C ASN A 28 23.36 -60.64 -21.70
N LEU A 29 23.78 -59.38 -21.82
CA LEU A 29 23.46 -58.31 -20.86
C LEU A 29 21.95 -58.15 -20.61
N TYR A 30 21.12 -58.17 -21.65
CA TYR A 30 19.67 -58.02 -21.52
C TYR A 30 19.03 -59.15 -20.71
N GLU A 31 19.41 -60.40 -20.99
CA GLU A 31 18.87 -61.58 -20.33
C GLU A 31 19.14 -61.53 -18.83
N VAL A 32 20.39 -61.20 -18.47
CA VAL A 32 20.82 -61.17 -17.07
C VAL A 32 20.18 -60.00 -16.32
N ILE A 33 20.11 -58.80 -16.93
CA ILE A 33 19.50 -57.63 -16.29
C ILE A 33 17.97 -57.75 -16.19
N SER A 34 17.30 -58.36 -17.16
CA SER A 34 15.85 -58.58 -17.14
C SER A 34 15.42 -59.44 -15.95
N ASN A 35 16.22 -60.45 -15.61
CA ASN A 35 15.98 -61.35 -14.49
C ASN A 35 16.47 -60.81 -13.14
N PHE A 36 17.19 -59.68 -13.12
CA PHE A 36 17.71 -59.08 -11.90
C PHE A 36 16.59 -58.50 -11.04
N GLN A 37 16.37 -59.03 -9.84
CA GLN A 37 15.31 -58.56 -8.93
C GLN A 37 15.69 -57.32 -8.10
N GLY A 38 16.97 -56.94 -8.08
CA GLY A 38 17.45 -55.79 -7.31
C GLY A 38 17.14 -54.45 -7.98
N LYS A 39 17.08 -53.38 -7.18
CA LYS A 39 16.89 -52.00 -7.66
C LYS A 39 18.19 -51.27 -7.99
N LYS A 40 19.36 -51.81 -7.62
CA LYS A 40 20.69 -51.26 -7.90
C LYS A 40 21.72 -52.39 -7.78
N VAL A 41 22.90 -52.18 -8.33
CA VAL A 41 24.01 -53.12 -8.27
C VAL A 41 25.21 -52.40 -7.65
N ASP A 42 25.68 -52.87 -6.50
CA ASP A 42 26.80 -52.28 -5.77
C ASP A 42 28.15 -52.78 -6.29
N SER A 43 28.21 -54.03 -6.78
CA SER A 43 29.39 -54.65 -7.35
C SER A 43 29.04 -55.62 -8.48
N MET A 44 29.95 -55.80 -9.44
CA MET A 44 29.76 -56.72 -10.57
C MET A 44 29.44 -58.16 -10.13
N SER A 45 29.93 -58.58 -8.96
CA SER A 45 29.62 -59.90 -8.37
C SER A 45 28.14 -60.14 -8.05
N GLN A 46 27.32 -59.08 -7.98
CA GLN A 46 25.88 -59.18 -7.78
C GLN A 46 25.11 -59.45 -9.10
N ILE A 47 25.80 -59.40 -10.24
CA ILE A 47 25.26 -59.77 -11.56
C ILE A 47 25.97 -61.06 -12.02
N PRO A 48 25.54 -62.23 -11.55
CA PRO A 48 26.17 -63.48 -11.96
C PRO A 48 25.89 -63.76 -13.44
N GLN A 49 26.84 -64.42 -14.12
CA GLN A 49 26.70 -64.99 -15.47
C GLN A 49 26.74 -64.00 -16.65
N LEU A 50 27.31 -62.80 -16.52
CA LEU A 50 27.62 -61.98 -17.69
C LEU A 50 28.75 -62.61 -18.53
N ASP A 51 28.60 -62.62 -19.85
CA ASP A 51 29.67 -63.01 -20.76
C ASP A 51 30.75 -61.90 -20.89
N GLU A 52 31.86 -62.23 -21.54
CA GLU A 52 33.00 -61.32 -21.69
C GLU A 52 32.65 -60.04 -22.48
N THR A 53 31.71 -60.15 -23.43
CA THR A 53 31.22 -59.03 -24.23
C THR A 53 30.41 -58.05 -23.36
N ALA A 54 29.45 -58.56 -22.58
CA ALA A 54 28.64 -57.79 -21.66
C ALA A 54 29.49 -57.12 -20.56
N ILE A 55 30.51 -57.82 -20.06
CA ILE A 55 31.47 -57.27 -19.09
C ILE A 55 32.27 -56.11 -19.70
N ASN A 56 32.81 -56.28 -20.91
CA ASN A 56 33.57 -55.23 -21.58
C ASN A 56 32.71 -53.98 -21.82
N VAL A 57 31.47 -54.15 -22.25
CA VAL A 57 30.54 -53.02 -22.46
C VAL A 57 30.27 -52.26 -21.17
N LEU A 58 29.98 -52.94 -20.06
CA LEU A 58 29.67 -52.27 -18.78
C LEU A 58 30.88 -51.58 -18.14
N VAL A 59 32.11 -52.01 -18.46
CA VAL A 59 33.35 -51.47 -17.87
C VAL A 59 33.99 -50.40 -18.76
N LYS A 60 33.99 -50.58 -20.09
CA LYS A 60 34.72 -49.73 -21.04
C LYS A 60 33.79 -48.85 -21.88
N ASP A 61 32.66 -49.38 -22.33
CA ASP A 61 31.78 -48.71 -23.31
C ASP A 61 30.43 -48.27 -22.71
N ARG A 62 30.37 -48.11 -21.39
CA ARG A 62 29.13 -47.85 -20.64
C ARG A 62 28.41 -46.58 -21.07
N GLU A 63 29.14 -45.52 -21.41
CA GLU A 63 28.52 -44.27 -21.87
C GLU A 63 27.92 -44.41 -23.26
N ALA A 64 28.60 -45.10 -24.19
CA ALA A 64 28.05 -45.39 -25.51
C ALA A 64 26.79 -46.27 -25.42
N LEU A 65 26.78 -47.25 -24.50
CA LEU A 65 25.57 -48.04 -24.20
C LEU A 65 24.42 -47.14 -23.71
N LYS A 66 24.69 -46.22 -22.78
CA LYS A 66 23.66 -45.30 -22.25
C LYS A 66 23.10 -44.39 -23.33
N GLU A 67 23.94 -43.84 -24.18
CA GLU A 67 23.52 -42.98 -25.29
C GLU A 67 22.60 -43.76 -26.23
N SER A 68 23.01 -44.95 -26.66
CA SER A 68 22.20 -45.82 -27.53
C SER A 68 20.85 -46.18 -26.90
N VAL A 69 20.83 -46.46 -25.59
CA VAL A 69 19.59 -46.77 -24.87
C VAL A 69 18.69 -45.54 -24.76
N ILE A 70 19.24 -44.34 -24.49
CA ILE A 70 18.46 -43.10 -24.32
C ILE A 70 17.86 -42.63 -25.65
N GLU A 71 18.54 -42.84 -26.78
CA GLU A 71 18.04 -42.51 -28.12
C GLU A 71 16.73 -43.22 -28.48
N GLU A 72 16.40 -44.33 -27.81
CA GLU A 72 15.13 -45.02 -27.99
C GLU A 72 13.94 -44.27 -27.40
N TRP A 73 14.17 -43.29 -26.52
CA TRP A 73 13.12 -42.68 -25.71
C TRP A 73 12.79 -41.26 -26.16
N GLU A 74 11.50 -40.94 -26.12
CA GLU A 74 10.99 -39.60 -26.35
C GLU A 74 10.00 -39.18 -25.28
N THR A 75 10.02 -37.89 -24.93
CA THR A 75 9.02 -37.33 -24.02
C THR A 75 7.72 -37.06 -24.79
N ILE A 76 6.60 -37.65 -24.35
CA ILE A 76 5.31 -37.57 -25.05
C ILE A 76 4.28 -36.68 -24.35
N GLY A 77 4.53 -36.27 -23.10
CA GLY A 77 3.62 -35.38 -22.37
C GLY A 77 3.91 -35.29 -20.89
N TYR A 78 3.06 -34.55 -20.17
CA TYR A 78 3.10 -34.44 -18.72
C TYR A 78 1.70 -34.31 -18.13
N SER A 79 1.59 -34.57 -16.83
CA SER A 79 0.39 -34.34 -16.03
C SER A 79 0.76 -33.78 -14.67
N TYR A 80 -0.23 -33.15 -14.04
CA TYR A 80 -0.13 -32.61 -12.69
C TYR A 80 -0.95 -33.48 -11.74
N ASP A 81 -0.30 -34.04 -10.73
CA ASP A 81 -0.95 -34.80 -9.66
C ASP A 81 -1.00 -33.96 -8.38
N PRO A 82 -2.14 -33.30 -8.09
CA PRO A 82 -2.29 -32.49 -6.87
C PRO A 82 -2.22 -33.33 -5.59
N THR A 83 -2.49 -34.63 -5.68
CA THR A 83 -2.55 -35.54 -4.53
C THR A 83 -1.20 -36.16 -4.18
N GLN A 84 -0.21 -36.05 -5.08
CA GLN A 84 1.15 -36.59 -4.91
C GLN A 84 1.19 -38.11 -4.68
N HIS A 85 0.32 -38.90 -5.31
CA HIS A 85 0.38 -40.37 -5.20
C HIS A 85 1.23 -41.00 -6.31
N SER A 86 1.63 -40.22 -7.31
CA SER A 86 2.37 -40.72 -8.47
C SER A 86 3.85 -41.03 -8.18
N HIS A 87 4.26 -42.26 -8.47
CA HIS A 87 5.65 -42.71 -8.37
C HIS A 87 6.43 -42.55 -9.69
N CYS A 88 7.74 -42.35 -9.61
CA CYS A 88 8.64 -42.34 -10.75
C CYS A 88 9.09 -43.77 -11.05
N ASN A 89 8.81 -44.30 -12.24
CA ASN A 89 9.25 -45.64 -12.63
C ASN A 89 10.78 -45.77 -12.73
N LEU A 90 11.49 -44.66 -12.99
CA LEU A 90 12.94 -44.69 -13.23
C LEU A 90 13.78 -44.71 -11.96
N CYS A 91 13.36 -43.98 -10.92
CA CYS A 91 14.07 -43.91 -9.63
C CYS A 91 13.27 -44.48 -8.45
N HIS A 92 12.04 -44.96 -8.71
CA HIS A 92 11.09 -45.48 -7.73
C HIS A 92 10.80 -44.54 -6.55
N ARG A 93 10.92 -43.21 -6.78
CA ARG A 93 10.56 -42.20 -5.79
C ARG A 93 9.08 -41.86 -5.88
N ASP A 94 8.43 -41.81 -4.73
CA ASP A 94 7.02 -41.44 -4.58
C ASP A 94 6.84 -39.91 -4.52
N ASN A 95 5.59 -39.45 -4.42
CA ASN A 95 5.21 -38.05 -4.21
C ASN A 95 5.56 -37.08 -5.35
N ASN A 96 5.45 -37.50 -6.61
CA ASN A 96 5.67 -36.60 -7.75
C ASN A 96 4.44 -35.74 -8.04
N LYS A 97 4.59 -34.42 -7.94
CA LYS A 97 3.56 -33.41 -8.25
C LYS A 97 3.44 -33.19 -9.77
N TYR A 98 4.56 -33.27 -10.48
CA TYR A 98 4.60 -33.29 -11.93
C TYR A 98 5.10 -34.65 -12.40
N VAL A 99 4.31 -35.30 -13.26
CA VAL A 99 4.58 -36.62 -13.81
C VAL A 99 4.73 -36.47 -15.32
N PHE A 100 5.90 -36.81 -15.83
CA PHE A 100 6.22 -36.80 -17.25
C PHE A 100 6.09 -38.20 -17.81
N TYR A 101 5.58 -38.32 -19.02
CA TYR A 101 5.42 -39.58 -19.72
C TYR A 101 6.51 -39.66 -20.79
N VAL A 102 7.34 -40.70 -20.71
CA VAL A 102 8.40 -40.96 -21.67
C VAL A 102 8.13 -42.30 -22.32
N ARG A 103 8.13 -42.33 -23.66
CA ARG A 103 7.82 -43.51 -24.47
C ARG A 103 9.09 -44.03 -25.14
N ASN A 104 9.30 -45.34 -25.10
CA ASN A 104 10.29 -45.98 -25.95
C ASN A 104 9.70 -46.18 -27.36
N ASN A 105 10.35 -45.61 -28.37
CA ASN A 105 9.90 -45.59 -29.76
C ASN A 105 10.03 -46.95 -30.46
N LYS A 106 10.85 -47.87 -29.92
CA LYS A 106 11.06 -49.20 -30.49
C LYS A 106 10.01 -50.20 -30.00
N ASN A 107 9.62 -50.15 -28.72
CA ASN A 107 8.69 -51.13 -28.12
C ASN A 107 7.41 -50.54 -27.52
N GLN A 108 7.20 -49.23 -27.64
CA GLN A 108 6.01 -48.49 -27.16
C GLN A 108 5.78 -48.53 -25.64
N VAL A 109 6.74 -49.00 -24.84
CA VAL A 109 6.67 -48.96 -23.37
C VAL A 109 6.67 -47.50 -22.90
N ILE A 110 5.78 -47.17 -21.96
CA ILE A 110 5.67 -45.83 -21.36
C ILE A 110 6.13 -45.90 -19.90
N LEU A 111 7.03 -44.98 -19.54
CA LEU A 111 7.49 -44.76 -18.16
C LEU A 111 6.99 -43.42 -17.65
N ASN A 112 6.47 -43.41 -16.42
CA ASN A 112 6.17 -42.21 -15.66
C ASN A 112 7.45 -41.76 -14.95
N VAL A 113 7.91 -40.54 -15.21
CA VAL A 113 9.13 -40.00 -14.60
C VAL A 113 8.85 -38.68 -13.91
N GLY A 114 9.50 -38.46 -12.76
CA GLY A 114 9.37 -37.21 -12.02
C GLY A 114 10.19 -36.06 -12.61
N SER A 115 9.95 -34.85 -12.11
CA SER A 115 10.61 -33.59 -12.52
C SER A 115 12.14 -33.60 -12.44
N ILE A 116 12.73 -34.48 -11.62
CA ILE A 116 14.19 -34.67 -11.49
C ILE A 116 14.75 -35.62 -12.58
N CYS A 117 13.96 -36.61 -12.98
CA CYS A 117 14.41 -37.66 -13.90
C CYS A 117 14.23 -37.28 -15.38
N ILE A 118 13.34 -36.34 -15.68
CA ILE A 118 12.98 -35.96 -17.04
C ILE A 118 14.14 -35.38 -17.88
N ASP A 119 15.14 -34.74 -17.26
CA ASP A 119 16.28 -34.17 -17.99
C ASP A 119 17.20 -35.22 -18.62
N ARG A 120 17.01 -36.50 -18.30
CA ARG A 120 17.77 -37.59 -18.89
C ARG A 120 17.25 -38.01 -20.27
N PHE A 121 16.12 -37.44 -20.71
CA PHE A 121 15.46 -37.83 -21.95
C PHE A 121 15.42 -36.69 -22.95
N PRO A 122 15.44 -37.00 -24.26
CA PRO A 122 15.22 -36.01 -25.31
C PRO A 122 13.87 -35.32 -25.15
N LYS A 123 13.89 -33.98 -25.29
CA LYS A 123 12.69 -33.13 -25.25
C LYS A 123 12.30 -32.75 -26.69
N PRO A 124 11.01 -32.80 -27.07
CA PRO A 124 10.54 -32.28 -28.36
C PRO A 124 10.92 -30.80 -28.55
N LYS A 125 11.16 -30.37 -29.80
CA LYS A 125 11.51 -28.97 -30.13
C LYS A 125 10.46 -27.94 -29.68
N ASP A 126 9.20 -28.36 -29.56
CA ASP A 126 8.07 -27.52 -29.11
C ASP A 126 7.62 -27.83 -27.68
N PHE A 127 8.43 -28.54 -26.89
CA PHE A 127 8.14 -28.88 -25.50
C PHE A 127 8.39 -27.67 -24.60
N ASN A 128 7.57 -26.62 -24.79
CA ASN A 128 7.44 -25.46 -23.93
C ASN A 128 6.72 -25.88 -22.64
N ILE A 129 7.37 -26.70 -21.83
CA ILE A 129 7.02 -26.73 -20.43
C ILE A 129 7.32 -25.33 -19.91
N GLN A 130 6.47 -24.80 -19.03
CA GLN A 130 6.82 -23.69 -18.16
C GLN A 130 8.08 -24.08 -17.38
N GLU A 131 9.26 -23.84 -17.94
CA GLU A 131 10.57 -24.14 -17.32
C GLU A 131 10.63 -23.55 -15.91
N GLY A 132 9.93 -22.42 -15.70
CA GLY A 132 9.67 -21.82 -14.39
C GLY A 132 9.00 -22.75 -13.37
N LEU A 133 7.97 -23.52 -13.74
CA LEU A 133 7.27 -24.42 -12.79
C LEU A 133 8.07 -25.68 -12.46
N ILE A 134 8.79 -26.24 -13.43
CA ILE A 134 9.74 -27.34 -13.17
C ILE A 134 10.90 -26.83 -12.32
N PHE A 135 11.40 -25.63 -12.60
CA PHE A 135 12.46 -25.00 -11.81
C PHE A 135 11.98 -24.73 -10.39
N GLU A 136 10.77 -24.23 -10.18
CA GLU A 136 10.17 -24.04 -8.85
C GLU A 136 10.01 -25.35 -8.09
N ASP A 137 9.45 -26.39 -8.71
CA ASP A 137 9.32 -27.72 -8.09
C ASP A 137 10.69 -28.35 -7.79
N ARG A 138 11.67 -28.18 -8.68
CA ARG A 138 13.07 -28.61 -8.44
C ARG A 138 13.73 -27.79 -7.34
N THR A 139 13.49 -26.50 -7.25
CA THR A 139 14.08 -25.63 -6.24
C THR A 139 13.50 -25.99 -4.87
N GLN A 140 12.18 -26.14 -4.78
CA GLN A 140 11.48 -26.58 -3.58
C GLN A 140 11.89 -28.00 -3.16
N ARG A 141 12.01 -28.95 -4.09
CA ARG A 141 12.35 -30.36 -3.79
C ARG A 141 13.84 -30.64 -3.62
N SER A 142 14.71 -29.91 -4.31
CA SER A 142 16.17 -29.98 -4.10
C SER A 142 16.58 -29.30 -2.80
N PHE A 143 15.77 -28.38 -2.28
CA PHE A 143 15.89 -27.83 -0.93
C PHE A 143 15.42 -28.83 0.13
N MET A 144 14.31 -29.55 -0.10
CA MET A 144 13.82 -30.60 0.81
C MET A 144 14.69 -31.87 0.83
N ASN A 145 15.34 -32.24 -0.28
CA ASN A 145 16.17 -33.46 -0.38
C ASN A 145 17.67 -33.23 -0.12
N ARG A 146 18.13 -31.99 0.10
CA ARG A 146 19.51 -31.69 0.49
C ARG A 146 19.65 -31.79 2.00
N ALA A 147 19.91 -33.00 2.49
CA ALA A 147 20.33 -33.27 3.86
C ALA A 147 21.76 -32.76 4.19
N ASN A 148 22.18 -31.62 3.63
CA ASN A 148 23.44 -30.92 3.90
C ASN A 148 23.36 -29.47 3.39
N ILE A 149 22.30 -28.74 3.73
CA ILE A 149 22.44 -27.29 3.88
C ILE A 149 23.08 -27.13 5.24
N SER A 150 24.27 -26.52 5.33
CA SER A 150 24.81 -26.19 6.66
C SER A 150 23.74 -25.38 7.41
N LEU A 151 23.59 -25.60 8.73
CA LEU A 151 22.65 -24.80 9.55
C LEU A 151 22.80 -23.28 9.27
N TYR A 152 24.02 -22.87 8.93
CA TYR A 152 24.38 -21.54 8.46
C TYR A 152 23.74 -21.11 7.13
N GLU A 153 23.81 -21.91 6.07
CA GLU A 153 23.19 -21.57 4.77
C GLU A 153 21.65 -21.51 4.88
N PHE A 154 21.05 -22.41 5.68
CA PHE A 154 19.61 -22.38 5.91
C PHE A 154 19.21 -21.15 6.73
N SER A 155 20.02 -20.78 7.74
CA SER A 155 19.79 -19.55 8.49
C SER A 155 19.89 -18.31 7.59
N GLN A 156 20.83 -18.27 6.63
CA GLN A 156 20.90 -17.17 5.66
C GLN A 156 19.63 -17.07 4.79
N TYR A 157 19.05 -18.19 4.38
CA TYR A 157 17.77 -18.18 3.66
C TYR A 157 16.61 -17.65 4.52
N VAL A 158 16.52 -18.08 5.78
CA VAL A 158 15.53 -17.56 6.75
C VAL A 158 15.65 -16.04 6.88
N TYR A 159 16.88 -15.51 6.99
CA TYR A 159 17.11 -14.07 7.04
C TYR A 159 16.60 -13.33 5.80
N GLN A 160 16.93 -13.84 4.61
CA GLN A 160 16.44 -13.26 3.35
C GLN A 160 14.91 -13.32 3.26
N PHE A 161 14.30 -14.42 3.72
CA PHE A 161 12.86 -14.57 3.77
C PHE A 161 12.20 -13.56 4.72
N ILE A 162 12.71 -13.39 5.94
CA ILE A 162 12.17 -12.42 6.91
C ILE A 162 12.21 -11.01 6.32
N ASN A 163 13.30 -10.64 5.63
CA ASN A 163 13.42 -9.35 4.95
C ASN A 163 12.44 -9.21 3.78
N ALA A 164 12.21 -10.26 3.00
CA ALA A 164 11.22 -10.26 1.94
C ALA A 164 9.80 -10.16 2.48
N ALA A 165 9.50 -10.83 3.60
CA ALA A 165 8.23 -10.79 4.28
C ALA A 165 7.89 -9.39 4.82
N ASP A 166 8.87 -8.69 5.40
CA ASP A 166 8.77 -7.29 5.81
C ASP A 166 8.46 -6.36 4.64
N ARG A 167 9.23 -6.50 3.54
CA ARG A 167 8.98 -5.72 2.32
C ARG A 167 7.57 -5.96 1.80
N TYR A 168 7.17 -7.21 1.72
CA TYR A 168 5.82 -7.57 1.30
C TYR A 168 4.74 -6.95 2.20
N PHE A 169 4.89 -6.99 3.53
CA PHE A 169 3.96 -6.34 4.47
C PHE A 169 3.88 -4.83 4.25
N SER A 170 5.02 -4.17 3.99
CA SER A 170 5.10 -2.74 3.69
C SER A 170 4.49 -2.34 2.33
N LEU A 171 4.08 -3.31 1.50
CA LEU A 171 3.55 -3.09 0.15
C LEU A 171 2.07 -3.46 0.00
N PHE A 172 1.37 -3.79 1.09
CA PHE A 172 -0.06 -4.06 1.01
C PHE A 172 -0.81 -2.84 0.44
N PRO A 173 -1.61 -3.02 -0.64
CA PRO A 173 -2.24 -1.90 -1.33
C PRO A 173 -3.44 -1.33 -0.57
N ILE A 174 -3.99 -2.09 0.38
CA ILE A 174 -5.10 -1.71 1.26
C ILE A 174 -4.83 -2.16 2.68
N LEU A 175 -5.53 -1.55 3.64
CA LEU A 175 -5.44 -1.92 5.04
C LEU A 175 -6.16 -3.26 5.23
N LEU A 176 -5.47 -4.21 5.84
CA LEU A 176 -6.04 -5.52 6.16
C LEU A 176 -6.90 -5.45 7.43
N PRO A 177 -7.84 -6.38 7.62
CA PRO A 177 -8.51 -6.59 8.89
C PRO A 177 -7.52 -6.75 10.04
N TYR A 178 -7.87 -6.26 11.22
CA TYR A 178 -7.00 -6.17 12.39
C TYR A 178 -6.21 -7.46 12.66
N ASN A 179 -6.91 -8.60 12.65
CA ASN A 179 -6.31 -9.91 12.90
C ASN A 179 -5.28 -10.30 11.83
N LEU A 180 -5.49 -9.95 10.57
CA LEU A 180 -4.56 -10.24 9.49
C LEU A 180 -3.39 -9.25 9.48
N TYR A 181 -3.67 -7.95 9.65
CA TYR A 181 -2.64 -6.91 9.70
C TYR A 181 -1.64 -7.18 10.83
N TYR A 182 -2.15 -7.28 12.06
CA TYR A 182 -1.32 -7.52 13.24
C TYR A 182 -0.84 -8.97 13.34
N GLY A 183 -1.60 -9.93 12.81
CA GLY A 183 -1.16 -11.31 12.71
C GLY A 183 0.12 -11.45 11.88
N ILE A 184 0.14 -10.87 10.67
CA ILE A 184 1.31 -10.91 9.79
C ILE A 184 2.49 -10.18 10.45
N GLN A 185 2.26 -8.95 10.96
CA GLN A 185 3.30 -8.17 11.60
C GLN A 185 3.92 -8.91 12.80
N LYS A 186 3.09 -9.46 13.68
CA LYS A 186 3.51 -10.24 14.85
C LYS A 186 4.29 -11.49 14.44
N SER A 187 3.86 -12.17 13.38
CA SER A 187 4.53 -13.37 12.87
C SER A 187 5.93 -13.05 12.34
N ILE A 188 6.07 -11.99 11.54
CA ILE A 188 7.38 -11.51 11.06
C ILE A 188 8.28 -11.11 12.24
N TYR A 189 7.74 -10.34 13.19
CA TYR A 189 8.47 -9.91 14.38
C TYR A 189 8.97 -11.10 15.22
N LYS A 190 8.11 -12.10 15.43
CA LYS A 190 8.48 -13.31 16.18
C LYS A 190 9.55 -14.12 15.45
N MET A 191 9.43 -14.32 14.14
CA MET A 191 10.49 -14.96 13.35
C MET A 191 11.82 -14.20 13.46
N ARG A 192 11.78 -12.86 13.39
CA ARG A 192 12.97 -12.01 13.54
C ARG A 192 13.62 -12.12 14.92
N ASN A 193 12.84 -12.09 15.98
CA ASN A 193 13.36 -12.24 17.34
C ASN A 193 14.02 -13.60 17.54
N LEU A 194 13.33 -14.69 17.17
CA LEU A 194 13.89 -16.04 17.24
C LEU A 194 15.19 -16.18 16.43
N TYR A 195 15.23 -15.57 15.24
CA TYR A 195 16.42 -15.54 14.40
C TYR A 195 17.57 -14.77 15.06
N ASN A 196 17.31 -13.59 15.63
CA ASN A 196 18.32 -12.76 16.26
C ASN A 196 18.86 -13.38 17.56
N ASP A 197 18.02 -14.07 18.34
CA ASP A 197 18.41 -14.72 19.59
C ASP A 197 19.35 -15.91 19.33
N SER A 198 18.97 -16.80 18.41
CA SER A 198 19.86 -17.88 17.95
C SER A 198 19.33 -18.52 16.66
N PRO A 199 19.95 -18.25 15.49
CA PRO A 199 19.45 -18.69 14.19
C PRO A 199 19.36 -20.22 14.04
N THR A 200 20.22 -20.95 14.74
CA THR A 200 20.36 -22.41 14.62
C THR A 200 19.63 -23.16 15.74
N THR A 201 19.52 -22.57 16.93
CA THR A 201 18.87 -23.20 18.09
C THR A 201 17.35 -23.15 17.98
N TYR A 202 16.79 -22.05 17.47
CA TYR A 202 15.34 -21.84 17.41
C TYR A 202 14.71 -22.21 16.07
N LEU A 203 15.39 -23.03 15.26
CA LEU A 203 15.00 -23.30 13.89
C LEU A 203 13.59 -23.91 13.75
N GLU A 204 13.27 -24.86 14.62
CA GLU A 204 11.93 -25.48 14.65
C GLU A 204 10.84 -24.46 14.96
N GLN A 205 11.10 -23.54 15.89
CA GLN A 205 10.14 -22.50 16.28
C GLN A 205 9.95 -21.48 15.16
N ILE A 206 11.02 -21.14 14.43
CA ILE A 206 10.96 -20.32 13.22
C ILE A 206 10.11 -21.02 12.15
N LEU A 207 10.31 -22.32 11.92
CA LEU A 207 9.54 -23.10 10.94
C LEU A 207 8.04 -23.17 11.29
N VAL A 208 7.71 -23.30 12.58
CA VAL A 208 6.31 -23.27 13.06
C VAL A 208 5.69 -21.91 12.76
N GLU A 209 6.38 -20.83 13.12
CA GLU A 209 5.89 -19.47 12.88
C GLU A 209 5.80 -19.15 11.38
N TRP A 210 6.71 -19.70 10.57
CA TRP A 210 6.67 -19.56 9.11
C TRP A 210 5.39 -20.16 8.51
N ARG A 211 4.90 -21.30 9.02
CA ARG A 211 3.62 -21.87 8.58
C ARG A 211 2.46 -20.93 8.90
N VAL A 212 2.46 -20.34 10.09
CA VAL A 212 1.46 -19.33 10.51
C VAL A 212 1.50 -18.13 9.56
N TYR A 213 2.68 -17.61 9.23
CA TYR A 213 2.85 -16.53 8.25
C TYR A 213 2.22 -16.87 6.89
N TRP A 214 2.45 -18.07 6.36
CA TRP A 214 1.93 -18.46 5.04
C TRP A 214 0.41 -18.53 5.00
N GLU A 215 -0.22 -19.03 6.06
CA GLU A 215 -1.67 -19.05 6.21
C GLU A 215 -2.23 -17.62 6.25
N LEU A 216 -1.65 -16.75 7.08
CA LEU A 216 -2.04 -15.35 7.17
C LEU A 216 -1.85 -14.61 5.84
N LYS A 217 -0.73 -14.86 5.14
CA LYS A 217 -0.45 -14.30 3.82
C LYS A 217 -1.46 -14.77 2.78
N TYR A 218 -1.84 -16.05 2.78
CA TYR A 218 -2.87 -16.57 1.89
C TYR A 218 -4.20 -15.85 2.12
N ASN A 219 -4.64 -15.74 3.38
CA ASN A 219 -5.88 -15.05 3.75
C ASN A 219 -5.83 -13.55 3.41
N ALA A 220 -4.69 -12.89 3.60
CA ALA A 220 -4.50 -11.50 3.22
C ALA A 220 -4.58 -11.29 1.71
N ASN A 221 -4.00 -12.20 0.90
CA ASN A 221 -4.10 -12.11 -0.56
C ASN A 221 -5.54 -12.25 -1.05
N ASN A 222 -6.30 -13.20 -0.50
CA ASN A 222 -7.71 -13.36 -0.82
C ASN A 222 -8.51 -12.11 -0.45
N PHE A 223 -8.31 -11.59 0.78
CA PHE A 223 -8.96 -10.36 1.23
C PHE A 223 -8.67 -9.18 0.29
N VAL A 224 -7.41 -9.02 -0.14
CA VAL A 224 -7.02 -7.98 -1.09
C VAL A 224 -7.73 -8.15 -2.43
N GLN A 225 -7.77 -9.35 -2.99
CA GLN A 225 -8.46 -9.61 -4.26
C GLN A 225 -9.94 -9.24 -4.22
N ASP A 226 -10.60 -9.57 -3.10
CA ASP A 226 -12.04 -9.35 -2.94
C ASP A 226 -12.39 -7.89 -2.66
N ASN A 227 -11.52 -7.14 -1.96
CA ASN A 227 -11.88 -5.82 -1.41
C ASN A 227 -11.14 -4.63 -2.01
N ILE A 228 -10.14 -4.83 -2.89
CA ILE A 228 -9.35 -3.73 -3.49
C ILE A 228 -10.22 -2.65 -4.18
N ARG A 229 -11.40 -3.05 -4.69
CA ARG A 229 -12.33 -2.16 -5.40
C ARG A 229 -13.40 -1.54 -4.49
N HIS A 230 -13.43 -1.86 -3.21
CA HIS A 230 -14.44 -1.34 -2.30
C HIS A 230 -14.29 0.19 -2.18
N PRO A 231 -15.36 1.00 -2.38
CA PRO A 231 -15.24 2.46 -2.49
C PRO A 231 -14.59 3.13 -1.29
N PHE A 232 -14.85 2.59 -0.09
CA PHE A 232 -14.38 3.15 1.18
C PHE A 232 -13.24 2.35 1.81
N ILE A 233 -12.53 1.51 1.03
CA ILE A 233 -11.37 0.79 1.55
C ILE A 233 -10.21 1.76 1.82
N CYS A 234 -9.55 1.63 2.97
CA CYS A 234 -8.34 2.37 3.28
C CYS A 234 -7.19 1.84 2.42
N ARG A 235 -6.63 2.69 1.55
CA ARG A 235 -5.55 2.31 0.62
C ARG A 235 -4.19 2.64 1.21
N ARG A 236 -3.14 2.24 0.49
CA ARG A 236 -1.76 2.37 0.96
C ARG A 236 -1.38 3.81 1.29
N LYS A 237 -1.75 4.77 0.44
CA LYS A 237 -1.41 6.19 0.64
C LYS A 237 -1.97 6.74 1.95
N GLU A 238 -3.13 6.26 2.38
CA GLU A 238 -3.76 6.66 3.64
C GLU A 238 -3.08 5.98 4.84
N ILE A 239 -2.69 4.71 4.70
CA ILE A 239 -1.91 3.99 5.72
C ILE A 239 -0.59 4.71 5.99
N ASP A 240 0.17 5.02 4.93
CA ASP A 240 1.46 5.70 5.04
C ASP A 240 1.30 7.06 5.71
N TRP A 241 0.29 7.84 5.30
CA TRP A 241 -0.02 9.12 5.94
C TRP A 241 -0.33 8.97 7.44
N MET A 242 -1.14 7.97 7.83
CA MET A 242 -1.47 7.73 9.24
C MET A 242 -0.23 7.35 10.05
N LEU A 243 0.65 6.51 9.51
CA LEU A 243 1.90 6.12 10.18
C LEU A 243 2.85 7.31 10.34
N GLU A 244 3.05 8.12 9.30
CA GLU A 244 3.89 9.31 9.32
C GLU A 244 3.42 10.37 10.34
N HIS A 245 2.12 10.45 10.59
CA HIS A 245 1.50 11.44 11.49
C HIS A 245 1.14 10.86 12.86
N ASN A 246 1.68 9.69 13.23
CA ASN A 246 1.44 8.99 14.50
C ASN A 246 -0.05 8.79 14.81
N LYS A 247 -0.86 8.43 13.80
CA LYS A 247 -2.32 8.19 13.91
C LYS A 247 -2.63 6.69 14.08
N ILE A 248 -1.92 6.01 15.00
CA ILE A 248 -2.03 4.56 15.19
C ILE A 248 -3.43 4.14 15.64
N ASP A 249 -4.05 4.89 16.58
CA ASP A 249 -5.40 4.57 17.05
C ASP A 249 -6.46 4.63 15.93
N LEU A 250 -6.28 5.55 14.98
CA LEU A 250 -7.15 5.65 13.82
C LEU A 250 -6.96 4.47 12.87
N LEU A 251 -5.71 4.09 12.60
CA LEU A 251 -5.35 2.92 11.80
C LEU A 251 -5.98 1.65 12.41
N ASP A 252 -5.90 1.49 13.72
CA ASP A 252 -6.47 0.35 14.45
C ASP A 252 -7.98 0.31 14.35
N THR A 253 -8.64 1.45 14.53
CA THR A 253 -10.09 1.55 14.43
C THR A 253 -10.56 1.16 13.02
N ILE A 254 -9.85 1.58 11.97
CA ILE A 254 -10.18 1.22 10.59
C ILE A 254 -9.89 -0.27 10.35
N ALA A 255 -8.77 -0.80 10.84
CA ALA A 255 -8.44 -2.22 10.71
C ALA A 255 -9.45 -3.12 11.44
N GLN A 256 -9.97 -2.69 12.60
CA GLN A 256 -11.05 -3.37 13.32
C GLN A 256 -12.37 -3.38 12.54
N ASN A 257 -12.57 -2.42 11.64
CA ASN A 257 -13.69 -2.36 10.72
C ASN A 257 -13.30 -2.91 9.32
N ASP A 258 -12.56 -4.03 9.30
CA ASP A 258 -12.12 -4.74 8.09
C ASP A 258 -11.41 -3.85 7.06
N GLY A 259 -10.66 -2.84 7.51
CA GLY A 259 -9.94 -1.92 6.62
C GLY A 259 -10.84 -0.91 5.90
N VAL A 260 -12.14 -0.85 6.23
CA VAL A 260 -13.12 0.02 5.60
C VAL A 260 -13.37 1.25 6.46
N TYR A 261 -13.44 2.42 5.83
CA TYR A 261 -13.80 3.65 6.50
C TYR A 261 -15.26 3.64 6.98
N THR A 262 -15.46 4.18 8.18
CA THR A 262 -16.76 4.54 8.72
C THR A 262 -16.89 6.07 8.74
N TYR A 263 -18.09 6.55 9.07
CA TYR A 263 -18.32 7.97 9.29
C TYR A 263 -17.35 8.55 10.33
N ASP A 264 -17.10 7.80 11.41
CA ASP A 264 -16.23 8.24 12.49
C ASP A 264 -14.75 8.22 12.15
N THR A 265 -14.30 7.36 11.23
CA THR A 265 -12.88 7.30 10.88
C THR A 265 -12.52 8.23 9.72
N ILE A 266 -13.36 8.33 8.68
CA ILE A 266 -13.04 9.13 7.48
C ILE A 266 -12.93 10.63 7.78
N LYS A 267 -13.67 11.12 8.79
CA LYS A 267 -13.64 12.53 9.22
C LYS A 267 -12.27 12.97 9.75
N HIS A 268 -11.39 12.01 10.08
CA HIS A 268 -10.03 12.24 10.56
C HIS A 268 -8.97 12.11 9.46
N ILE A 269 -9.36 11.83 8.21
CA ILE A 269 -8.47 11.72 7.07
C ILE A 269 -8.46 13.04 6.31
N TYR A 270 -7.37 13.80 6.38
CA TYR A 270 -7.34 15.18 5.85
C TYR A 270 -6.07 15.58 5.09
N SER A 271 -5.24 14.62 4.67
CA SER A 271 -4.12 14.94 3.78
C SER A 271 -4.61 15.47 2.44
N LYS A 272 -3.94 16.49 1.89
CA LYS A 272 -4.21 17.01 0.54
C LYS A 272 -4.20 15.92 -0.53
N SER A 273 -3.26 14.99 -0.48
CA SER A 273 -3.13 13.89 -1.48
C SER A 273 -4.31 12.91 -1.44
N ILE A 274 -5.09 12.94 -0.36
CA ILE A 274 -6.28 12.11 -0.18
C ILE A 274 -7.53 12.95 -0.52
N ILE A 275 -7.64 14.15 0.03
CA ILE A 275 -8.80 15.04 -0.18
C ILE A 275 -9.01 15.39 -1.66
N ILE A 276 -7.93 15.51 -2.45
CA ILE A 276 -8.04 15.89 -3.86
C ILE A 276 -8.95 14.94 -4.67
N ASP A 277 -9.01 13.66 -4.28
CA ASP A 277 -9.88 12.66 -4.92
C ASP A 277 -11.37 12.93 -4.65
N TYR A 278 -11.68 13.59 -3.52
CA TYR A 278 -13.04 13.88 -3.07
C TYR A 278 -13.45 15.34 -3.27
N LEU A 279 -12.51 16.23 -3.62
CA LEU A 279 -12.74 17.67 -3.63
C LEU A 279 -13.89 18.08 -4.58
N GLN A 280 -13.97 17.46 -5.76
CA GLN A 280 -15.08 17.73 -6.69
C GLN A 280 -16.44 17.34 -6.11
N LEU A 281 -16.51 16.24 -5.38
CA LEU A 281 -17.73 15.80 -4.70
C LEU A 281 -18.13 16.79 -3.62
N ILE A 282 -17.16 17.20 -2.78
CA ILE A 282 -17.38 18.21 -1.72
C ILE A 282 -17.91 19.50 -2.33
N ILE A 283 -17.29 20.01 -3.40
CA ILE A 283 -17.73 21.24 -4.08
C ILE A 283 -19.15 21.11 -4.65
N ARG A 284 -19.51 19.96 -5.24
CA ARG A 284 -20.85 19.70 -5.79
C ARG A 284 -21.95 19.68 -4.73
N CYS A 285 -21.62 19.33 -3.49
CA CYS A 285 -22.56 19.32 -2.38
C CYS A 285 -22.87 20.73 -1.82
N ASN A 286 -22.10 21.75 -2.22
CA ASN A 286 -22.31 23.14 -1.80
C ASN A 286 -23.57 23.74 -2.46
N ARG A 287 -24.49 24.24 -1.65
CA ARG A 287 -25.70 24.97 -2.07
C ARG A 287 -25.70 26.44 -1.67
N SER A 288 -24.59 26.95 -1.15
CA SER A 288 -24.44 28.35 -0.78
C SER A 288 -24.51 29.26 -2.00
N PRO A 289 -25.41 30.27 -2.03
CA PRO A 289 -25.40 31.28 -3.10
C PRO A 289 -24.28 32.30 -2.94
N TYR A 290 -23.61 32.35 -1.79
CA TYR A 290 -22.60 33.38 -1.47
C TYR A 290 -21.17 32.87 -1.44
N PHE A 291 -20.95 31.57 -1.32
CA PHE A 291 -19.61 30.99 -1.14
C PHE A 291 -19.22 30.10 -2.29
N ILE A 292 -18.02 30.34 -2.83
CA ILE A 292 -17.41 29.55 -3.90
C ILE A 292 -16.03 29.08 -3.42
N TYR A 293 -15.66 27.85 -3.72
CA TYR A 293 -14.35 27.32 -3.39
C TYR A 293 -13.27 27.92 -4.31
N GLY A 294 -12.16 28.35 -3.70
CA GLY A 294 -11.02 28.97 -4.35
C GLY A 294 -9.81 28.03 -4.43
N LYS A 295 -8.63 28.59 -4.24
CA LYS A 295 -7.37 27.84 -4.23
C LYS A 295 -7.24 26.98 -2.97
N TYR A 296 -6.40 25.95 -3.01
CA TYR A 296 -6.08 25.12 -1.85
C TYR A 296 -4.60 24.77 -1.81
N ASP A 297 -4.08 24.60 -0.60
CA ASP A 297 -2.71 24.22 -0.33
C ASP A 297 -2.66 22.89 0.45
N ASN A 298 -1.56 22.62 1.17
CA ASN A 298 -1.37 21.37 1.91
C ASN A 298 -2.15 21.30 3.22
N GLU A 299 -2.61 22.44 3.75
CA GLU A 299 -3.23 22.54 5.07
C GLU A 299 -4.66 23.09 5.01
N SER A 300 -5.00 23.82 3.96
CA SER A 300 -6.25 24.56 3.90
C SER A 300 -6.80 24.74 2.49
N ILE A 301 -8.08 25.11 2.45
CA ILE A 301 -8.80 25.53 1.26
C ILE A 301 -9.37 26.93 1.44
N GLU A 302 -9.24 27.75 0.41
CA GLU A 302 -9.85 29.06 0.31
C GLU A 302 -11.34 28.94 -0.04
N VAL A 303 -12.17 29.76 0.59
CA VAL A 303 -13.56 29.95 0.21
C VAL A 303 -13.83 31.43 0.06
N ILE A 304 -14.37 31.81 -1.09
CA ILE A 304 -14.57 33.19 -1.49
C ILE A 304 -16.03 33.56 -1.24
N PHE A 305 -16.25 34.58 -0.42
CA PHE A 305 -17.57 35.12 -0.12
C PHE A 305 -17.90 36.30 -1.05
N ASN A 306 -19.06 36.21 -1.69
CA ASN A 306 -19.59 37.23 -2.57
C ASN A 306 -21.00 37.64 -2.12
N LYS A 307 -21.13 38.88 -1.64
CA LYS A 307 -22.40 39.51 -1.27
C LYS A 307 -22.41 40.93 -1.80
N ASN A 308 -23.54 41.34 -2.37
CA ASN A 308 -23.72 42.70 -2.88
C ASN A 308 -23.41 43.73 -1.79
N GLY A 309 -22.62 44.74 -2.15
CA GLY A 309 -22.21 45.85 -1.28
C GLY A 309 -20.74 45.83 -0.89
N TYR A 310 -20.09 44.66 -0.82
CA TYR A 310 -18.64 44.59 -0.58
C TYR A 310 -17.88 45.03 -1.83
N THR A 311 -16.86 45.89 -1.66
CA THR A 311 -16.08 46.41 -2.80
C THR A 311 -15.19 45.34 -3.44
N HIS A 312 -14.72 44.39 -2.63
CA HIS A 312 -13.99 43.21 -3.09
C HIS A 312 -14.59 41.96 -2.45
N GLN A 313 -14.42 40.81 -3.11
CA GLN A 313 -14.74 39.52 -2.53
C GLN A 313 -13.99 39.33 -1.20
N ILE A 314 -14.64 38.70 -0.21
CA ILE A 314 -14.03 38.43 1.09
C ILE A 314 -13.48 37.00 1.07
N HIS A 315 -12.20 36.85 1.36
CA HIS A 315 -11.51 35.57 1.33
C HIS A 315 -11.56 34.90 2.71
N PHE A 316 -12.05 33.68 2.74
CA PHE A 316 -12.06 32.81 3.91
C PHE A 316 -11.09 31.65 3.71
N GLN A 317 -10.70 31.03 4.82
CA GLN A 317 -9.89 29.83 4.85
C GLN A 317 -10.56 28.78 5.74
N ILE A 318 -10.59 27.54 5.27
CA ILE A 318 -11.03 26.37 6.04
C ILE A 318 -9.83 25.42 6.11
N THR A 319 -9.49 24.93 7.30
CA THR A 319 -8.46 23.89 7.42
C THR A 319 -8.95 22.61 6.76
N LEU A 320 -8.06 21.84 6.13
CA LEU A 320 -8.45 20.55 5.53
C LEU A 320 -9.01 19.58 6.57
N HIS A 321 -8.51 19.66 7.81
CA HIS A 321 -9.06 18.95 8.96
C HIS A 321 -10.53 19.31 9.20
N ASP A 322 -10.87 20.59 9.34
CA ASP A 322 -12.25 21.01 9.64
C ASP A 322 -13.17 20.79 8.44
N LEU A 323 -12.65 20.97 7.21
CA LEU A 323 -13.36 20.62 5.99
C LEU A 323 -13.80 19.16 6.04
N MET A 324 -12.88 18.23 6.27
CA MET A 324 -13.20 16.79 6.31
C MET A 324 -14.07 16.43 7.50
N LYS A 325 -13.79 17.00 8.67
CA LYS A 325 -14.51 16.71 9.91
C LYS A 325 -15.98 17.10 9.86
N TYR A 326 -16.28 18.27 9.30
CA TYR A 326 -17.63 18.85 9.40
C TYR A 326 -18.42 18.82 8.09
N LEU A 327 -17.77 18.72 6.91
CA LEU A 327 -18.44 18.69 5.62
C LEU A 327 -18.08 17.45 4.80
N GLY A 328 -16.78 17.20 4.62
CA GLY A 328 -16.25 16.22 3.68
C GLY A 328 -16.70 14.79 3.97
N CYS A 329 -16.64 14.35 5.22
CA CYS A 329 -17.10 13.01 5.62
C CYS A 329 -18.57 12.76 5.25
N TYR A 330 -19.45 13.74 5.45
CA TYR A 330 -20.86 13.63 5.09
C TYR A 330 -21.07 13.60 3.58
N CYS A 331 -20.34 14.45 2.84
CA CYS A 331 -20.40 14.46 1.37
C CYS A 331 -19.97 13.13 0.76
N ILE A 332 -19.02 12.43 1.39
CA ILE A 332 -18.46 11.17 0.90
C ILE A 332 -19.34 9.97 1.28
N MET A 333 -19.90 9.95 2.50
CA MET A 333 -20.54 8.77 3.07
C MET A 333 -22.07 8.79 3.00
N ILE A 334 -22.70 9.96 2.80
CA ILE A 334 -24.16 10.10 2.78
C ILE A 334 -24.63 10.52 1.39
N ASP A 335 -25.44 9.66 0.78
CA ASP A 335 -26.04 9.93 -0.51
C ASP A 335 -26.90 11.21 -0.48
N ASN A 336 -26.72 12.05 -1.50
CA ASN A 336 -27.43 13.32 -1.67
C ASN A 336 -27.25 14.34 -0.51
N TYR A 337 -26.22 14.18 0.32
CA TYR A 337 -25.90 15.21 1.31
C TYR A 337 -25.59 16.55 0.64
N THR A 338 -26.08 17.62 1.24
CA THR A 338 -25.79 18.99 0.80
C THR A 338 -25.55 19.87 2.01
N TYR A 339 -24.69 20.87 1.86
CA TYR A 339 -24.42 21.88 2.88
C TYR A 339 -24.55 23.29 2.30
N GLY A 340 -24.78 24.25 3.18
CA GLY A 340 -25.07 25.62 2.81
C GLY A 340 -24.12 26.65 3.41
N THR A 341 -24.56 27.88 3.27
CA THR A 341 -23.91 29.10 3.75
C THR A 341 -23.58 29.07 5.25
N ASP A 342 -24.50 28.57 6.08
CA ASP A 342 -24.32 28.50 7.54
C ASP A 342 -23.28 27.46 7.95
N ASP A 343 -23.23 26.32 7.25
CA ASP A 343 -22.28 25.25 7.54
C ASP A 343 -20.84 25.67 7.24
N ILE A 344 -20.65 26.39 6.13
CA ILE A 344 -19.35 26.96 5.74
C ILE A 344 -18.86 27.98 6.78
N ILE A 345 -19.71 28.92 7.21
CA ILE A 345 -19.29 29.97 8.16
C ILE A 345 -18.88 29.42 9.53
N ARG A 346 -19.45 28.30 9.96
CA ARG A 346 -19.11 27.68 11.25
C ARG A 346 -17.67 27.19 11.31
N ILE A 347 -17.07 26.87 10.16
CA ILE A 347 -15.74 26.24 10.08
C ILE A 347 -14.73 27.09 9.31
N ALA A 348 -15.17 28.12 8.61
CA ALA A 348 -14.32 29.03 7.85
C ALA A 348 -13.84 30.18 8.73
N HIS A 349 -12.70 30.76 8.39
CA HIS A 349 -12.16 31.96 9.04
C HIS A 349 -11.85 33.04 8.01
N ILE A 350 -12.21 34.30 8.29
CA ILE A 350 -11.80 35.41 7.41
C ILE A 350 -10.27 35.50 7.44
N GLN A 351 -9.64 35.43 6.27
CA GLN A 351 -8.19 35.55 6.17
C GLN A 351 -7.72 36.93 6.61
N PHE A 352 -6.61 36.97 7.36
CA PHE A 352 -5.97 38.22 7.77
C PHE A 352 -5.14 38.82 6.64
N ILE A 353 -5.83 39.32 5.62
CA ILE A 353 -5.25 39.96 4.45
C ILE A 353 -5.80 41.38 4.29
N GLN A 354 -4.98 42.27 3.73
CA GLN A 354 -5.33 43.68 3.54
C GLN A 354 -6.61 43.89 2.72
N SER A 355 -6.85 43.09 1.68
CA SER A 355 -8.04 43.20 0.83
C SER A 355 -9.34 42.97 1.61
N ASN A 356 -9.37 41.99 2.52
CA ASN A 356 -10.52 41.72 3.37
C ASN A 356 -10.83 42.89 4.29
N ILE A 357 -9.81 43.44 4.97
CA ILE A 357 -9.98 44.56 5.89
C ILE A 357 -10.50 45.79 5.14
N ILE A 358 -9.92 46.11 3.99
CA ILE A 358 -10.37 47.23 3.14
C ILE A 358 -11.80 47.03 2.68
N SER A 359 -12.17 45.83 2.23
CA SER A 359 -13.52 45.55 1.77
C SER A 359 -14.56 45.70 2.89
N ILE A 360 -14.24 45.24 4.11
CA ILE A 360 -15.08 45.41 5.30
C ILE A 360 -15.22 46.89 5.68
N ILE A 361 -14.11 47.64 5.68
CA ILE A 361 -14.14 49.09 5.97
C ILE A 361 -15.03 49.83 4.97
N ASN A 362 -14.90 49.53 3.68
CA ASN A 362 -15.73 50.17 2.65
C ASN A 362 -17.20 49.80 2.80
N TYR A 363 -17.52 48.53 3.04
CA TYR A 363 -18.89 48.08 3.25
C TYR A 363 -19.56 48.79 4.42
N THR A 364 -18.81 48.99 5.51
CA THR A 364 -19.33 49.54 6.77
C THR A 364 -19.21 51.07 6.87
N VAL A 365 -18.67 51.76 5.86
CA VAL A 365 -18.34 53.19 5.94
C VAL A 365 -19.55 54.06 6.29
N ASN A 366 -20.70 53.82 5.66
CA ASN A 366 -21.92 54.59 5.91
C ASN A 366 -22.49 54.27 7.29
N MET A 367 -22.44 53.00 7.72
CA MET A 367 -22.89 52.58 9.05
C MET A 367 -22.05 53.24 10.15
N MET A 368 -20.73 53.29 9.98
CA MET A 368 -19.82 53.93 10.92
C MET A 368 -20.04 55.44 10.98
N PHE A 369 -20.28 56.09 9.84
CA PHE A 369 -20.55 57.52 9.79
C PHE A 369 -21.81 57.89 10.57
N GLU A 370 -22.88 57.11 10.45
CA GLU A 370 -24.12 57.28 11.24
C GLU A 370 -23.90 57.05 12.75
N LEU A 371 -22.83 56.36 13.14
CA LEU A 371 -22.39 56.18 14.52
C LEU A 371 -21.41 57.28 14.98
N CYS A 372 -21.17 58.30 14.16
CA CYS A 372 -20.17 59.36 14.36
C CYS A 372 -18.73 58.82 14.51
N CYS A 373 -18.40 57.74 13.82
CA CYS A 373 -17.08 57.14 13.83
C CYS A 373 -16.61 56.82 12.40
N GLU A 374 -15.32 56.53 12.25
CA GLU A 374 -14.76 55.93 11.03
C GLU A 374 -13.61 54.98 11.37
N PHE A 375 -13.37 54.02 10.48
CA PHE A 375 -12.20 53.16 10.55
C PHE A 375 -11.00 53.84 9.89
N LEU A 376 -9.83 53.73 10.54
CA LEU A 376 -8.53 54.07 9.97
C LEU A 376 -7.69 52.80 9.92
N TYR A 377 -7.13 52.47 8.75
CA TYR A 377 -6.29 51.27 8.60
C TYR A 377 -4.86 51.63 8.17
N ASP A 378 -3.90 51.19 8.98
CA ASP A 378 -2.48 51.24 8.66
C ASP A 378 -2.09 50.05 7.79
N ARG A 379 -1.96 50.32 6.49
CA ARG A 379 -1.59 49.30 5.49
C ARG A 379 -0.19 48.74 5.70
N GLN A 380 0.74 49.53 6.27
CA GLN A 380 2.11 49.08 6.52
C GLN A 380 2.23 48.33 7.84
N GLY A 381 1.55 48.83 8.88
CA GLY A 381 1.57 48.24 10.22
C GLY A 381 0.52 47.15 10.46
N HIS A 382 -0.41 46.93 9.54
CA HIS A 382 -1.57 46.04 9.68
C HIS A 382 -2.46 46.33 10.90
N GLN A 383 -2.52 47.60 11.30
CA GLN A 383 -3.25 48.05 12.48
C GLN A 383 -4.56 48.73 12.12
N LEU A 384 -5.63 48.33 12.81
CA LEU A 384 -6.94 48.96 12.70
C LEU A 384 -7.18 49.92 13.86
N PHE A 385 -7.70 51.10 13.55
CA PHE A 385 -8.12 52.09 14.52
C PHE A 385 -9.56 52.52 14.23
N ILE A 386 -10.24 53.03 15.24
CA ILE A 386 -11.45 53.85 15.09
C ILE A 386 -11.11 55.28 15.46
N ARG A 387 -11.61 56.23 14.68
CA ARG A 387 -11.63 57.65 15.02
C ARG A 387 -13.06 58.11 15.29
N SER A 388 -13.24 58.83 16.39
CA SER A 388 -14.48 59.56 16.69
C SER A 388 -14.53 60.85 15.87
N LEU A 389 -15.62 61.05 15.14
CA LEU A 389 -15.85 62.25 14.34
C LEU A 389 -16.27 63.46 15.19
N LYS A 390 -16.63 63.25 16.47
CA LYS A 390 -17.07 64.32 17.37
C LYS A 390 -15.92 65.14 17.93
N ASP A 391 -14.85 64.46 18.33
CA ASP A 391 -13.73 65.04 19.07
C ASP A 391 -12.35 64.65 18.51
N GLY A 392 -12.30 63.85 17.44
CA GLY A 392 -11.06 63.40 16.81
C GLY A 392 -10.26 62.38 17.63
N SER A 393 -10.82 61.88 18.74
CA SER A 393 -10.17 60.85 19.55
C SER A 393 -10.04 59.54 18.75
N ILE A 394 -8.98 58.79 19.01
CA ILE A 394 -8.72 57.50 18.34
C ILE A 394 -8.63 56.37 19.35
N ALA A 395 -8.97 55.17 18.91
CA ALA A 395 -8.73 53.95 19.66
C ALA A 395 -8.18 52.86 18.74
N LYS A 396 -7.17 52.13 19.23
CA LYS A 396 -6.62 50.97 18.53
C LYS A 396 -7.53 49.76 18.75
N ILE A 397 -7.83 49.02 17.69
CA ILE A 397 -8.50 47.73 17.78
C ILE A 397 -7.52 46.62 17.41
N ASP A 398 -7.61 45.51 18.10
CA ASP A 398 -6.96 44.29 17.64
C ASP A 398 -7.61 43.79 16.34
N THR A 399 -6.86 43.85 15.24
CA THR A 399 -7.40 43.56 13.90
C THR A 399 -7.88 42.12 13.77
N ILE A 400 -7.22 41.16 14.43
CA ILE A 400 -7.57 39.74 14.37
C ILE A 400 -8.89 39.50 15.10
N ASN A 401 -9.02 39.98 16.33
CA ASN A 401 -10.25 39.89 17.12
C ASN A 401 -11.42 40.60 16.45
N PHE A 402 -11.16 41.72 15.75
CA PHE A 402 -12.16 42.38 14.93
C PHE A 402 -12.66 41.47 13.81
N LEU A 403 -11.78 40.85 13.02
CA LEU A 403 -12.18 39.94 11.93
C LEU A 403 -12.95 38.72 12.45
N ILE A 404 -12.51 38.12 13.56
CA ILE A 404 -13.21 37.00 14.21
C ILE A 404 -14.63 37.41 14.64
N SER A 405 -14.77 38.61 15.20
CA SER A 405 -16.07 39.13 15.62
C SER A 405 -16.96 39.44 14.41
N TYR A 406 -16.38 40.06 13.37
CA TYR A 406 -17.09 40.47 12.17
C TYR A 406 -17.56 39.29 11.32
N GLN A 407 -16.84 38.17 11.32
CA GLN A 407 -17.26 36.93 10.66
C GLN A 407 -18.68 36.51 11.04
N LYS A 408 -19.06 36.65 12.31
CA LYS A 408 -20.40 36.31 12.79
C LYS A 408 -21.49 37.27 12.29
N LEU A 409 -21.08 38.44 11.80
CA LEU A 409 -21.95 39.52 11.37
C LEU A 409 -22.10 39.59 9.84
N ILE A 410 -21.19 39.00 9.08
CA ILE A 410 -21.07 39.20 7.63
C ILE A 410 -22.36 38.83 6.85
N GLN A 411 -23.14 37.88 7.37
CA GLN A 411 -24.43 37.45 6.80
C GLN A 411 -25.63 38.19 7.37
N CYS A 412 -25.45 38.94 8.46
CA CYS A 412 -26.54 39.67 9.07
C CYS A 412 -27.02 40.81 8.16
N PRO A 413 -28.29 41.25 8.33
CA PRO A 413 -28.76 42.51 7.75
C PRO A 413 -27.95 43.69 8.27
N ASP A 414 -27.87 44.76 7.45
CA ASP A 414 -27.09 45.97 7.74
C ASP A 414 -27.42 46.59 9.10
N ASP A 415 -28.69 46.60 9.49
CA ASP A 415 -29.13 47.13 10.80
C ASP A 415 -28.51 46.37 11.98
N LYS A 416 -28.39 45.04 11.85
CA LYS A 416 -27.79 44.20 12.89
C LYS A 416 -26.27 44.39 12.93
N ILE A 417 -25.62 44.48 11.76
CA ILE A 417 -24.19 44.81 11.67
C ILE A 417 -23.92 46.16 12.35
N LYS A 418 -24.70 47.20 12.02
CA LYS A 418 -24.58 48.53 12.63
C LYS A 418 -24.79 48.49 14.15
N LYS A 419 -25.80 47.73 14.64
CA LYS A 419 -26.06 47.58 16.08
C LYS A 419 -24.87 46.95 16.82
N ASP A 420 -24.26 45.93 16.23
CA ASP A 420 -23.10 45.25 16.83
C ASP A 420 -21.82 46.10 16.73
N LEU A 421 -21.61 46.84 15.63
CA LEU A 421 -20.54 47.84 15.52
C LEU A 421 -20.67 48.91 16.61
N LYS A 422 -21.89 49.41 16.87
CA LYS A 422 -22.16 50.35 17.97
C LYS A 422 -21.79 49.76 19.33
N ARG A 423 -22.09 48.47 19.56
CA ARG A 423 -21.71 47.79 20.81
C ARG A 423 -20.19 47.73 20.95
N ILE A 424 -19.46 47.39 19.88
CA ILE A 424 -18.00 47.36 19.86
C ILE A 424 -17.44 48.74 20.21
N ILE A 425 -17.91 49.80 19.55
CA ILE A 425 -17.48 51.18 19.81
C ILE A 425 -17.71 51.57 21.28
N ASN A 426 -18.88 51.25 21.83
CA ASN A 426 -19.23 51.57 23.21
C ASN A 426 -18.42 50.79 24.25
N SER A 427 -17.81 49.66 23.89
CA SER A 427 -16.94 48.87 24.78
C SER A 427 -15.48 49.30 24.79
N ILE A 428 -15.11 50.32 24.02
CA ILE A 428 -13.74 50.82 23.96
C ILE A 428 -13.51 51.77 25.14
N ASP A 429 -12.63 51.37 26.06
CA ASP A 429 -12.25 52.19 27.22
C ASP A 429 -11.06 53.12 26.94
N ASN A 430 -10.16 52.72 26.02
CA ASN A 430 -8.86 53.38 25.80
C ASN A 430 -8.87 54.36 24.61
N TRP A 431 -9.62 55.45 24.72
CA TRP A 431 -9.62 56.53 23.74
C TRP A 431 -8.45 57.49 23.97
N ILE A 432 -7.71 57.80 22.90
CA ILE A 432 -6.57 58.72 22.89
C ILE A 432 -7.02 60.06 22.32
N SER A 433 -7.02 61.09 23.17
CA SER A 433 -7.39 62.46 22.78
C SER A 433 -6.45 63.04 21.72
N VAL A 434 -6.92 64.02 20.93
CA VAL A 434 -6.10 64.71 19.93
C VAL A 434 -4.84 65.35 20.54
N ASN A 435 -4.95 65.94 21.74
CA ASN A 435 -3.81 66.53 22.44
C ASN A 435 -2.72 65.50 22.75
N THR A 436 -3.12 64.30 23.19
CA THR A 436 -2.20 63.18 23.43
C THR A 436 -1.60 62.69 22.12
N GLN A 437 -2.39 62.57 21.05
CA GLN A 437 -1.91 62.18 19.73
C GLN A 437 -0.84 63.15 19.18
N ILE A 438 -0.98 64.46 19.43
CA ILE A 438 0.01 65.47 19.01
C ILE A 438 1.30 65.32 19.82
N LYS A 439 1.20 65.18 21.15
CA LYS A 439 2.35 64.99 22.05
C LYS A 439 3.15 63.74 21.68
N ASP A 440 2.46 62.67 21.34
CA ASP A 440 3.08 61.38 21.03
C ASP A 440 3.48 61.24 19.54
N GLY A 441 3.28 62.29 18.74
CA GLY A 441 3.62 62.31 17.31
C GLY A 441 2.73 61.43 16.41
N ILE A 442 1.64 60.89 16.95
CA ILE A 442 0.72 59.96 16.27
C ILE A 442 -0.22 60.71 15.31
N PHE A 443 -0.56 61.97 15.61
CA PHE A 443 -1.56 62.73 14.86
C PHE A 443 -1.28 62.82 13.35
N LYS A 444 -0.01 63.09 12.97
CA LYS A 444 0.40 63.14 11.55
C LYS A 444 0.26 61.78 10.85
N LYS A 445 0.56 60.69 11.56
CA LYS A 445 0.41 59.32 11.03
C LYS A 445 -1.06 59.01 10.77
N MET A 446 -1.98 59.44 11.64
CA MET A 446 -3.41 59.16 11.47
C MET A 446 -4.00 59.78 10.19
N ALA A 447 -3.49 60.93 9.76
CA ALA A 447 -3.95 61.60 8.55
C ALA A 447 -3.60 60.86 7.25
N SER A 448 -2.58 59.99 7.26
CA SER A 448 -2.16 59.21 6.09
C SER A 448 -2.74 57.80 6.04
N LEU A 449 -3.50 57.39 7.07
CA LEU A 449 -4.10 56.06 7.12
C LEU A 449 -5.26 55.93 6.13
N TYR A 450 -5.51 54.68 5.70
CA TYR A 450 -6.62 54.40 4.81
C TYR A 450 -7.96 54.65 5.50
N THR A 451 -8.83 55.39 4.83
CA THR A 451 -10.24 55.60 5.20
C THR A 451 -11.13 55.00 4.12
N GLY A 452 -12.32 54.53 4.51
CA GLY A 452 -13.28 53.94 3.57
C GLY A 452 -13.77 54.95 2.53
N ASN A 453 -13.96 54.49 1.29
CA ASN A 453 -14.50 55.32 0.22
C ASN A 453 -16.01 55.46 0.40
N ARG A 454 -16.50 56.68 0.69
CA ARG A 454 -17.94 56.94 0.74
C ARG A 454 -18.55 56.77 -0.64
N ILE A 455 -19.52 55.87 -0.73
CA ILE A 455 -20.45 55.85 -1.86
C ILE A 455 -21.58 56.78 -1.45
N MET A 456 -21.61 57.99 -2.00
CA MET A 456 -22.82 58.82 -1.94
C MET A 456 -23.89 58.06 -2.73
N LYS A 457 -24.89 57.52 -2.01
CA LYS A 457 -26.09 56.98 -2.64
C LYS A 457 -27.05 58.11 -2.98
#